data_AF-A0A843W3L5-F1
#
_entry.id   AF-A0A843W3L5-F1
#
_cell.length_a   1.000
_cell.length_b   1.000
_cell.length_c   1.000
_cell.angle_alpha   90.00
_cell.angle_beta   90.00
_cell.angle_gamma   90.00
#
_symmetry.space_group_name_H-M   'P 1'
#
loop_
_entity.id
_entity.type
_entity.pdbx_description
1 polymer ?
#
loop_
_entity_poly.entity_id
_entity_poly.type
_entity_poly.pdbx_seq_one_letter_code
_entity_poly.pdbx_strand_id
1 'polypeptide(L)'
;MDHISLIKCKVSFLQQDSKTYENWKWFLNNLKKALLSERRTVFISDRAKGLKEAVPEIFPMDHHGYCLRHIKANFMTEAAARYRKALKDSMVKTLNKVAFALNESEYVVALTEMERKSPEAKDWILRNDVEHWANTQFPRERYGQMYSNLA
;
A
#
# COMPACT_ATOMS: atom_id res chain seq x y z
N MET A 1 -9.43 19.11 -16.75
CA MET A 1 -9.05 17.69 -16.82
C MET A 1 -7.79 17.55 -16.00
N ASP A 2 -7.92 17.06 -14.77
CA ASP A 2 -6.77 16.85 -13.90
C ASP A 2 -5.97 15.67 -14.45
N HIS A 3 -4.83 15.96 -15.09
CA HIS A 3 -3.90 14.94 -15.55
C HIS A 3 -3.20 14.28 -14.35
N ILE A 4 -3.82 13.24 -13.77
CA ILE A 4 -3.20 12.39 -12.77
C ILE A 4 -2.10 11.58 -13.45
N SER A 5 -0.84 11.81 -13.07
CA SER A 5 0.28 11.00 -13.53
C SER A 5 0.61 9.97 -12.46
N LEU A 6 0.34 8.70 -12.74
CA LEU A 6 0.73 7.60 -11.88
C LEU A 6 2.24 7.36 -12.03
N ILE A 7 3.03 7.85 -11.07
CA ILE A 7 4.45 7.57 -11.03
C ILE A 7 4.64 6.30 -10.22
N LYS A 8 4.76 5.21 -10.97
CA LYS A 8 5.13 3.91 -10.43
C LYS A 8 6.63 3.93 -10.16
N CYS A 9 7.02 4.46 -9.02
CA CYS A 9 8.42 4.55 -8.65
C CYS A 9 8.92 3.16 -8.21
N LYS A 10 9.62 2.46 -9.11
CA LYS A 10 10.47 1.31 -8.77
C LYS A 10 11.68 1.87 -8.04
N VAL A 11 11.68 1.86 -6.71
CA VAL A 11 12.89 2.22 -5.95
C VAL A 11 13.60 0.96 -5.49
N SER A 12 14.22 0.28 -6.45
CA SER A 12 15.20 -0.79 -6.20
C SER A 12 16.64 -0.26 -6.15
N PHE A 13 16.84 1.07 -6.08
CA PHE A 13 18.16 1.70 -6.17
C PHE A 13 18.93 1.73 -4.85
N LEU A 14 18.26 1.53 -3.71
CA LEU A 14 18.91 1.53 -2.41
C LEU A 14 19.14 0.09 -1.93
N GLN A 15 20.42 -0.29 -1.82
CA GLN A 15 20.87 -1.47 -1.07
C GLN A 15 20.25 -1.45 0.33
N GLN A 16 19.97 -2.61 0.94
CA GLN A 16 19.23 -2.70 2.20
C GLN A 16 19.78 -1.79 3.31
N ASP A 17 21.12 -1.67 3.39
CA ASP A 17 21.83 -0.81 4.35
C ASP A 17 21.76 0.69 4.03
N SER A 18 21.29 1.05 2.84
CA SER A 18 21.09 2.41 2.38
C SER A 18 19.63 2.88 2.43
N LYS A 19 18.70 2.09 3.01
CA LYS A 19 17.29 2.48 3.19
C LYS A 19 17.05 3.39 4.41
N THR A 20 17.97 4.31 4.68
CA THR A 20 17.84 5.32 5.74
C THR A 20 16.88 6.43 5.32
N TYR A 21 16.28 7.13 6.29
CA TYR A 21 15.42 8.29 6.03
C TYR A 21 16.12 9.35 5.14
N GLU A 22 17.39 9.66 5.42
CA GLU A 22 18.16 10.64 4.64
C GLU A 22 18.34 10.23 3.18
N ASN A 23 18.61 8.95 2.91
CA ASN A 23 18.76 8.46 1.55
C ASN A 23 17.43 8.50 0.79
N TRP A 24 16.32 8.18 1.46
CA TRP A 24 14.98 8.34 0.88
C TRP A 24 14.65 9.79 0.58
N LYS A 25 14.95 10.70 1.50
CA LYS A 25 14.77 12.13 1.33
C LYS A 25 15.60 12.68 0.17
N TRP A 26 16.87 12.29 0.05
CA TRP A 26 17.71 12.66 -1.09
C TRP A 26 17.13 12.15 -2.41
N PHE A 27 16.72 10.87 -2.47
CA PHE A 27 16.14 10.29 -3.68
C PHE A 27 14.84 11.01 -4.09
N LEU A 28 13.92 11.22 -3.15
CA LEU A 28 12.62 11.87 -3.40
C LEU A 28 12.79 13.32 -3.85
N ASN A 29 13.78 14.06 -3.31
CA ASN A 29 14.09 15.41 -3.77
C ASN A 29 14.60 15.43 -5.22
N ASN A 30 15.46 14.49 -5.60
CA ASN A 30 15.94 14.38 -6.98
C ASN A 30 14.81 13.97 -7.92
N LEU A 31 13.95 13.05 -7.48
CA LEU A 31 12.77 12.68 -8.23
C LEU A 31 11.84 13.88 -8.44
N LYS A 32 11.57 14.67 -7.41
CA LYS A 32 10.75 15.90 -7.50
C LYS A 32 11.30 16.90 -8.52
N LYS A 33 12.63 17.04 -8.63
CA LYS A 33 13.26 17.90 -9.66
C LYS A 33 13.09 17.36 -11.07
N ALA A 34 13.14 16.04 -11.24
CA ALA A 34 12.97 15.39 -12.54
C ALA A 34 11.51 15.39 -13.02
N LEU A 35 10.57 15.36 -12.08
CA LEU A 35 9.14 15.46 -12.35
C LEU A 35 8.77 16.93 -12.51
N LEU A 36 8.64 17.37 -13.75
CA LEU A 36 8.18 18.72 -14.10
C LEU A 36 6.90 19.03 -13.29
N SER A 37 6.98 20.06 -12.45
CA SER A 37 6.41 20.19 -11.10
C SER A 37 4.89 20.35 -10.95
N GLU A 38 4.09 19.99 -11.96
CA GLU A 38 2.65 20.32 -11.97
C GLU A 38 1.70 19.10 -11.92
N ARG A 39 2.24 17.88 -11.91
CA ARG A 39 1.41 16.66 -11.96
C ARG A 39 1.23 16.07 -10.56
N ARG A 40 -0.04 15.92 -10.15
CA ARG A 40 -0.39 15.14 -8.96
C ARG A 40 0.04 13.69 -9.14
N THR A 41 0.75 13.17 -8.15
CA THR A 41 1.41 11.87 -8.20
C THR A 41 0.85 10.96 -7.11
N VAL A 42 0.70 9.66 -7.42
CA VAL A 42 0.47 8.63 -6.41
C VAL A 42 1.69 7.73 -6.35
N PHE A 43 2.33 7.64 -5.19
CA PHE A 43 3.49 6.78 -4.97
C PHE A 43 3.02 5.42 -4.47
N ILE A 44 3.40 4.33 -5.14
CA ILE A 44 3.16 2.97 -4.61
C ILE A 44 4.51 2.35 -4.24
N SER A 45 4.77 2.14 -2.96
CA SER A 45 6.06 1.58 -2.50
C SER A 45 5.92 0.60 -1.34
N ASP A 46 7.06 0.08 -0.84
CA ASP A 46 7.09 -0.72 0.38
C ASP A 46 6.78 0.15 1.62
N ARG A 47 6.33 -0.47 2.71
CA ARG A 47 6.04 0.22 4.00
C ARG A 47 7.33 0.51 4.78
N ALA A 48 8.46 0.74 4.10
CA ALA A 48 9.71 1.04 4.78
C ALA A 48 9.58 2.34 5.59
N LYS A 49 10.07 2.33 6.84
CA LYS A 49 9.92 3.45 7.77
C LYS A 49 10.41 4.78 7.17
N GLY A 50 11.58 4.78 6.53
CA GLY A 50 12.11 5.99 5.91
C GLY A 50 11.27 6.52 4.74
N LEU A 51 10.54 5.67 4.02
CA LEU A 51 9.61 6.10 2.97
C LEU A 51 8.32 6.68 3.56
N LYS A 52 7.77 6.05 4.60
CA LYS A 52 6.58 6.56 5.31
C LYS A 52 6.80 7.98 5.84
N GLU A 53 8.02 8.30 6.26
CA GLU A 53 8.39 9.62 6.78
C GLU A 53 8.75 10.60 5.67
N ALA A 54 9.55 10.19 4.67
CA ALA A 54 10.07 11.11 3.66
C ALA A 54 9.06 11.49 2.55
N VAL A 55 8.11 10.60 2.20
CA VAL A 55 7.10 10.90 1.17
C VAL A 55 6.20 12.09 1.56
N PRO A 56 5.53 12.12 2.73
CA PRO A 56 4.68 13.25 3.10
C PRO A 56 5.47 14.55 3.28
N GLU A 57 6.76 14.49 3.61
CA GLU A 57 7.61 15.68 3.71
C GLU A 57 7.94 16.30 2.33
N ILE A 58 8.35 15.47 1.36
CA ILE A 58 8.78 15.96 0.05
C ILE A 58 7.60 16.20 -0.90
N PHE A 59 6.54 15.39 -0.76
CA PHE A 59 5.33 15.44 -1.57
C PHE A 59 4.06 15.58 -0.69
N PRO A 60 3.90 16.69 0.05
CA PRO A 60 2.81 16.85 1.03
C PRO A 60 1.40 16.85 0.42
N MET A 61 1.28 17.09 -0.89
CA MET A 61 0.01 17.10 -1.61
C MET A 61 -0.32 15.76 -2.31
N ASP A 62 0.67 14.87 -2.39
CA ASP A 62 0.58 13.57 -3.05
C ASP A 62 0.27 12.47 -2.03
N HIS A 63 -0.23 11.35 -2.53
CA HIS A 63 -0.69 10.26 -1.68
C HIS A 63 0.21 9.04 -1.80
N HIS A 64 0.51 8.44 -0.65
CA HIS A 64 1.36 7.26 -0.55
C HIS A 64 0.50 6.00 -0.48
N GLY A 65 0.44 5.27 -1.59
CA GLY A 65 -0.08 3.91 -1.63
C GLY A 65 0.93 2.89 -1.09
N TYR A 66 0.49 2.00 -0.21
CA TYR A 66 1.29 0.83 0.16
C TYR A 66 1.05 -0.30 -0.84
N CYS A 67 2.14 -0.89 -1.30
CA CYS A 67 2.08 -1.99 -2.24
C CYS A 67 1.43 -3.23 -1.60
N LEU A 68 0.34 -3.71 -2.20
CA LEU A 68 -0.47 -4.81 -1.68
C LEU A 68 0.32 -6.12 -1.55
N ARG A 69 1.39 -6.31 -2.34
CA ARG A 69 2.31 -7.44 -2.19
C ARG A 69 2.94 -7.48 -0.79
N HIS A 70 3.39 -6.33 -0.28
CA HIS A 70 3.99 -6.24 1.04
C HIS A 70 2.95 -6.34 2.16
N ILE A 71 1.76 -5.76 1.96
CA ILE A 71 0.62 -5.95 2.87
C ILE A 71 0.30 -7.44 3.04
N LYS A 72 0.23 -8.20 1.94
CA LYS A 72 0.03 -9.66 1.97
C LYS A 72 1.16 -10.38 2.70
N ALA A 73 2.42 -10.03 2.44
CA ALA A 73 3.57 -10.63 3.10
C ALA A 73 3.48 -10.44 4.62
N ASN A 74 3.27 -9.21 5.08
CA ASN A 74 3.12 -8.90 6.51
C ASN A 74 1.91 -9.60 7.12
N PHE A 75 0.77 -9.60 6.42
CA PHE A 75 -0.42 -10.31 6.88
C PHE A 75 -0.15 -11.81 7.08
N MET A 76 0.59 -12.44 6.16
CA MET A 76 0.95 -13.86 6.27
C MET A 76 1.88 -14.16 7.44
N THR A 77 2.79 -13.24 7.77
CA THR A 77 3.79 -13.41 8.84
C THR A 77 3.30 -12.98 10.21
N GLU A 78 2.28 -12.12 10.30
CA GLU A 78 1.80 -11.56 11.56
C GLU A 78 0.42 -12.09 11.94
N ALA A 79 -0.59 -11.88 11.08
CA ALA A 79 -1.97 -12.25 11.38
C ALA A 79 -2.27 -13.71 11.04
N ALA A 80 -1.75 -14.19 9.91
CA ALA A 80 -2.07 -15.52 9.41
C ALA A 80 -1.06 -16.59 9.86
N ALA A 81 0.02 -16.21 10.56
CA ALA A 81 1.21 -17.05 10.78
C ALA A 81 0.91 -18.44 11.35
N ARG A 82 -0.01 -18.51 12.32
CA ARG A 82 -0.41 -19.73 13.04
C ARG A 82 -1.33 -20.67 12.24
N TYR A 83 -1.92 -20.21 11.14
CA TYR A 83 -2.91 -20.98 10.41
C TYR A 83 -2.26 -21.96 9.42
N ARG A 84 -3.00 -23.04 9.11
CA ARG A 84 -2.62 -23.99 8.06
C ARG A 84 -2.70 -23.33 6.69
N LYS A 85 -1.92 -23.84 5.73
CA LYS A 85 -1.80 -23.30 4.36
C LYS A 85 -3.17 -23.03 3.70
N ALA A 86 -4.09 -23.99 3.73
CA ALA A 86 -5.40 -23.83 3.10
C ALA A 86 -6.21 -22.64 3.67
N LEU A 87 -6.16 -22.43 4.99
CA LEU A 87 -6.83 -21.30 5.62
C LEU A 87 -6.08 -19.99 5.36
N LYS A 88 -4.73 -20.00 5.41
CA LYS A 88 -3.90 -18.85 5.01
C LYS A 88 -4.24 -18.37 3.59
N ASP A 89 -4.31 -19.28 2.63
CA ASP A 89 -4.64 -18.97 1.23
C ASP A 89 -6.05 -18.39 1.11
N SER A 90 -7.01 -18.94 1.85
CA SER A 90 -8.39 -18.40 1.93
C SER A 90 -8.44 -16.99 2.53
N MET A 91 -7.67 -16.74 3.59
CA MET A 91 -7.56 -15.42 4.20
C MET A 91 -6.90 -14.42 3.24
N VAL A 92 -5.83 -14.79 2.54
CA VAL A 92 -5.20 -13.92 1.52
C VAL A 92 -6.15 -13.59 0.37
N LYS A 93 -6.99 -14.55 -0.06
CA LYS A 93 -8.06 -14.27 -1.04
C LYS A 93 -9.07 -13.25 -0.50
N THR A 94 -9.42 -13.34 0.78
CA THR A 94 -10.34 -12.39 1.42
C THR A 94 -9.71 -11.01 1.59
N LEU A 95 -8.42 -10.95 1.95
CA LEU A 95 -7.63 -9.72 1.99
C LEU A 95 -7.59 -9.01 0.62
N ASN A 96 -7.53 -9.77 -0.49
CA ASN A 96 -7.68 -9.17 -1.82
C ASN A 96 -9.06 -8.54 -2.03
N LYS A 97 -10.14 -9.19 -1.59
CA LYS A 97 -11.48 -8.61 -1.71
C LYS A 97 -11.56 -7.29 -0.95
N VAL A 98 -11.00 -7.23 0.26
CA VAL A 98 -10.88 -5.97 1.04
C VAL A 98 -10.08 -4.92 0.26
N ALA A 99 -8.92 -5.30 -0.28
CA ALA A 99 -8.06 -4.37 -1.01
C ALA A 99 -8.71 -3.82 -2.28
N PHE A 100 -9.44 -4.64 -3.03
CA PHE A 100 -10.00 -4.32 -4.35
C PHE A 100 -11.47 -3.91 -4.34
N ALA A 101 -12.15 -3.92 -3.19
CA ALA A 101 -13.55 -3.49 -3.09
C ALA A 101 -13.76 -2.14 -3.78
N LEU A 102 -14.77 -2.03 -4.63
CA LEU A 102 -15.02 -0.82 -5.41
C LEU A 102 -15.97 0.15 -4.68
N ASN A 103 -16.69 -0.34 -3.68
CA ASN A 103 -17.65 0.42 -2.89
C ASN A 103 -17.71 -0.08 -1.45
N GLU A 104 -18.29 0.72 -0.57
CA GLU A 104 -18.40 0.42 0.86
C GLU A 104 -19.13 -0.90 1.16
N SER A 105 -20.12 -1.27 0.35
CA SER A 105 -20.85 -2.53 0.54
C SER A 105 -19.93 -3.74 0.34
N GLU A 106 -19.18 -3.78 -0.77
CA GLU A 106 -18.18 -4.84 -1.02
C GLU A 106 -17.09 -4.88 0.05
N TYR A 107 -16.65 -3.70 0.52
CA TYR A 107 -15.63 -3.58 1.55
C TYR A 107 -16.11 -4.17 2.88
N VAL A 108 -17.31 -3.80 3.32
CA VAL A 108 -17.94 -4.34 4.54
C VAL A 108 -18.15 -5.85 4.41
N VAL A 109 -18.68 -6.34 3.29
CA VAL A 109 -18.87 -7.79 3.06
C VAL A 109 -17.55 -8.55 3.16
N ALA A 110 -16.47 -8.02 2.58
CA ALA A 110 -15.15 -8.65 2.65
C ALA A 110 -14.57 -8.65 4.09
N LEU A 111 -14.77 -7.57 4.85
CA LEU A 111 -14.37 -7.50 6.26
C LEU A 111 -15.16 -8.47 7.13
N THR A 112 -16.47 -8.59 6.93
CA THR A 112 -17.31 -9.57 7.62
C THR A 112 -16.91 -11.00 7.26
N GLU A 113 -16.55 -11.28 6.00
CA GLU A 113 -15.99 -12.58 5.62
C GLU A 113 -14.68 -12.87 6.36
N MET A 114 -13.79 -11.87 6.52
CA MET A 114 -12.55 -12.03 7.28
C MET A 114 -12.83 -12.28 8.75
N GLU A 115 -13.74 -11.52 9.37
CA GLU A 115 -14.14 -11.67 10.78
C GLU A 115 -14.62 -13.07 11.09
N ARG A 116 -15.46 -13.63 10.20
CA ARG A 116 -15.96 -15.01 10.35
C ARG A 116 -14.84 -16.06 10.30
N LYS A 117 -13.71 -15.77 9.65
CA LYS A 117 -12.52 -16.65 9.62
C LYS A 117 -11.65 -16.43 10.86
N SER A 118 -11.44 -15.17 11.23
CA SER A 118 -10.68 -14.75 12.41
C SER A 118 -10.98 -13.27 12.71
N PRO A 119 -11.57 -12.96 13.86
CA PRO A 119 -11.71 -11.58 14.34
C PRO A 119 -10.36 -10.86 14.43
N GLU A 120 -9.31 -11.56 14.88
CA GLU A 120 -7.98 -10.97 15.03
C GLU A 120 -7.37 -10.57 13.67
N ALA A 121 -7.69 -11.30 12.60
CA ALA A 121 -7.26 -10.96 11.25
C ALA A 121 -7.98 -9.72 10.71
N LYS A 122 -9.26 -9.53 11.02
CA LYS A 122 -9.98 -8.28 10.75
C LYS A 122 -9.36 -7.13 11.54
N ASP A 123 -9.09 -7.32 12.82
CA ASP A 123 -8.47 -6.27 13.65
C ASP A 123 -7.08 -5.89 13.15
N TRP A 124 -6.31 -6.87 12.65
CA TRP A 124 -5.03 -6.59 12.01
C TRP A 124 -5.22 -5.73 10.77
N ILE A 125 -6.21 -6.02 9.91
CA ILE A 125 -6.50 -5.21 8.71
C ILE A 125 -6.77 -3.77 9.11
N LEU A 126 -7.70 -3.54 10.04
CA LEU A 126 -8.14 -2.20 10.44
C LEU A 126 -7.02 -1.38 11.11
N ARG A 127 -6.05 -2.03 11.75
CA ARG A 127 -4.89 -1.37 12.39
C ARG A 127 -3.70 -1.14 11.44
N ASN A 128 -3.79 -1.56 10.18
CA ASN A 128 -2.67 -1.50 9.23
C ASN A 128 -2.88 -0.48 8.11
N ASP A 129 -3.32 0.73 8.47
CA ASP A 129 -3.36 1.90 7.58
C ASP A 129 -4.17 1.63 6.29
N VAL A 130 -5.42 1.17 6.41
CA VAL A 130 -6.26 0.76 5.27
C VAL A 130 -6.42 1.86 4.22
N GLU A 131 -6.39 3.12 4.64
CA GLU A 131 -6.42 4.32 3.80
C GLU A 131 -5.22 4.45 2.87
N HIS A 132 -4.17 3.64 3.05
CA HIS A 132 -3.00 3.59 2.17
C HIS A 132 -3.02 2.42 1.19
N TRP A 133 -3.90 1.42 1.34
CA TRP A 133 -3.88 0.23 0.46
C TRP A 133 -5.24 -0.35 0.06
N ALA A 134 -6.32 -0.12 0.80
CA ALA A 134 -7.67 -0.52 0.41
C ALA A 134 -8.33 0.50 -0.53
N ASN A 135 -8.90 0.04 -1.64
CA ASN A 135 -9.37 0.91 -2.72
C ASN A 135 -10.44 1.91 -2.26
N THR A 136 -11.45 1.43 -1.55
CA THR A 136 -12.55 2.26 -1.00
C THR A 136 -12.07 3.29 0.00
N GLN A 137 -11.02 2.96 0.77
CA GLN A 137 -10.52 3.82 1.84
C GLN A 137 -9.47 4.82 1.35
N PHE A 138 -8.90 4.61 0.15
CA PHE A 138 -7.87 5.48 -0.37
C PHE A 138 -8.50 6.77 -0.89
N PRO A 139 -8.03 7.95 -0.47
CA PRO A 139 -8.68 9.24 -0.76
C PRO A 139 -8.54 9.72 -2.21
N ARG A 140 -8.00 8.90 -3.12
CA ARG A 140 -7.85 9.21 -4.56
C ARG A 140 -8.10 7.99 -5.44
N GLU A 141 -8.45 8.26 -6.69
CA GLU A 141 -8.57 7.21 -7.71
C GLU A 141 -7.21 6.55 -7.96
N ARG A 142 -7.15 5.23 -7.79
CA ARG A 142 -5.97 4.42 -8.09
C ARG A 142 -6.08 3.63 -9.40
N TYR A 143 -7.21 3.73 -10.11
CA TYR A 143 -7.48 3.01 -11.37
C TYR A 143 -7.04 1.52 -11.34
N GLY A 144 -7.29 0.84 -10.22
CA GLY A 144 -6.92 -0.57 -10.00
C GLY A 144 -5.43 -0.85 -9.74
N GLN A 145 -4.59 0.19 -9.63
CA GLN A 145 -3.15 0.07 -9.36
C GLN A 145 -2.90 -0.16 -7.87
N MET A 146 -2.65 -1.41 -7.49
CA MET A 146 -2.34 -1.81 -6.10
C MET A 146 -0.92 -2.34 -5.91
N TYR A 147 -0.17 -2.42 -7.00
CA TYR A 147 1.15 -3.00 -7.05
C TYR A 147 2.13 -1.98 -7.60
N SER A 148 3.30 -1.88 -6.97
CA SER A 148 4.48 -1.31 -7.62
C SER A 148 4.86 -2.24 -8.77
N ASN A 149 4.91 -1.77 -10.02
CA ASN A 149 5.26 -2.60 -11.18
C ASN A 149 6.53 -3.42 -10.93
N LEU A 150 6.36 -4.73 -10.72
CA LEU A 150 7.41 -5.74 -10.71
C LEU A 150 6.81 -7.02 -11.29
N ALA A 151 7.19 -7.33 -12.53
CA ALA A 151 7.69 -8.65 -12.88
C ALA A 151 9.22 -8.54 -12.82
#